data_AF-A0A376U804-F1
#
_entry.id   AF-A0A376U804-F1
#
_cell.length_a   1.000
_cell.length_b   1.000
_cell.length_c   1.000
_cell.angle_alpha   90.00
_cell.angle_beta   90.00
_cell.angle_gamma   90.00
#
_symmetry.space_group_name_H-M   'P 1'
#
loop_
_entity.id
_entity.type
_entity.pdbx_description
1 polymer ?
#
loop_
_entity_poly.entity_id
_entity_poly.type
_entity_poly.pdbx_seq_one_letter_code
_entity_poly.pdbx_strand_id
1 'polypeptide(L)'
;MPLANDSAWHRLSEKEFAHLQTLLPKPPAHHPHYAFRFIDLFAGIGGIRRGFESIGGQCVFTSEWNKHAVRTYKANHYCDPGDASF
;
A
#
# COMPACT_ATOMS: atom_id res chain seq x y z
N MET A 1 11.35 -21.59 5.47
CA MET A 1 10.87 -21.23 4.11
C MET A 1 12.09 -21.05 3.24
N PRO A 2 12.19 -21.70 2.06
CA PRO A 2 13.41 -21.68 1.28
C PRO A 2 13.67 -20.26 0.78
N LEU A 3 14.87 -19.76 1.05
CA LEU A 3 15.42 -18.53 0.53
C LEU A 3 15.46 -18.64 -0.99
N ALA A 4 14.79 -17.71 -1.68
CA ALA A 4 14.84 -17.64 -3.13
C ALA A 4 16.30 -17.48 -3.57
N ASN A 5 16.77 -18.44 -4.39
CA ASN A 5 18.08 -18.54 -5.01
C ASN A 5 18.77 -17.19 -5.29
N ASP A 6 19.97 -16.99 -4.72
CA ASP A 6 20.82 -15.80 -4.89
C ASP A 6 21.30 -15.56 -6.33
N SER A 7 21.02 -16.47 -7.27
CA SER A 7 21.38 -16.35 -8.69
C SER A 7 20.37 -15.59 -9.55
N ALA A 8 19.20 -15.21 -9.02
CA ALA A 8 18.15 -14.51 -9.76
C ALA A 8 18.28 -12.97 -9.73
N TRP A 9 19.10 -12.42 -8.84
CA TRP A 9 19.16 -10.97 -8.57
C TRP A 9 19.82 -10.13 -9.69
N HIS A 10 20.38 -10.75 -10.72
CA HIS A 10 21.03 -10.08 -11.86
C HIS A 10 20.09 -9.75 -13.06
N ARG A 11 18.77 -9.65 -12.89
CA ARG A 11 17.82 -9.67 -14.04
C ARG A 11 16.92 -8.46 -14.29
N LEU A 12 17.04 -7.37 -13.54
CA LEU A 12 16.28 -6.14 -13.84
C LEU A 12 17.24 -5.03 -14.27
N SER A 13 17.05 -4.52 -15.48
CA SER A 13 17.64 -3.26 -15.91
C SER A 13 17.08 -2.10 -15.09
N GLU A 14 17.82 -0.99 -15.02
CA GLU A 14 17.37 0.23 -14.33
C GLU A 14 16.02 0.73 -14.85
N LYS A 15 15.77 0.58 -16.17
CA LYS A 15 14.51 0.97 -16.80
C LYS A 15 13.35 0.09 -16.35
N GLU A 16 13.56 -1.22 -16.26
CA GLU A 16 12.52 -2.15 -15.78
C GLU A 16 12.23 -1.90 -14.30
N PHE A 17 13.26 -1.71 -13.49
CA PHE A 17 13.09 -1.37 -12.08
C PHE A 17 12.32 -0.05 -11.90
N ALA A 18 12.72 1.01 -12.61
CA ALA A 18 12.03 2.29 -12.58
C ALA A 18 10.56 2.17 -13.02
N HIS A 19 10.29 1.37 -14.06
CA HIS A 19 8.92 1.12 -14.51
C HIS A 19 8.09 0.39 -13.45
N LEU A 20 8.62 -0.68 -12.84
CA LEU A 20 7.92 -1.43 -11.79
C LEU A 20 7.62 -0.56 -10.57
N GLN A 21 8.51 0.36 -10.21
CA GLN A 21 8.27 1.33 -9.13
C GLN A 21 7.07 2.23 -9.41
N THR A 22 6.76 2.55 -10.68
CA THR A 22 5.59 3.37 -11.02
C THR A 22 4.26 2.67 -10.77
N LEU A 23 4.26 1.34 -10.64
CA LEU A 23 3.06 0.54 -10.39
C LEU A 23 2.66 0.50 -8.92
N LEU A 24 3.52 0.99 -8.02
CA LEU A 24 3.25 1.03 -6.58
C LEU A 24 2.76 2.41 -6.16
N PRO A 25 1.79 2.48 -5.22
CA PRO A 25 1.36 3.76 -4.67
C PRO A 25 2.51 4.43 -3.91
N LYS A 26 2.61 5.74 -4.06
CA LYS A 26 3.57 6.56 -3.31
C LYS A 26 2.95 7.00 -1.98
N PRO A 27 3.75 7.20 -0.93
CA PRO A 27 3.26 7.78 0.31
C PRO A 27 2.75 9.22 0.06
N PRO A 28 1.80 9.70 0.88
CA PRO A 28 1.33 11.09 0.79
C PRO A 28 2.45 12.08 1.13
N ALA A 29 2.36 13.32 0.63
CA ALA A 29 3.40 14.34 0.82
C ALA A 29 3.68 14.71 2.29
N HIS A 30 2.71 14.50 3.18
CA HIS A 30 2.85 14.74 4.61
C HIS A 30 3.45 13.56 5.37
N HIS A 31 3.68 12.41 4.74
CA HIS A 31 4.36 11.27 5.35
C HIS A 31 5.77 11.66 5.87
N PRO A 32 6.20 11.25 7.08
CA PRO A 32 5.51 10.36 8.03
C PRO A 32 4.64 11.08 9.08
N HIS A 33 4.38 12.38 8.93
CA HIS A 33 3.63 13.19 9.89
C HIS A 33 2.14 13.30 9.52
N TYR A 34 1.30 12.61 10.29
CA TYR A 34 -0.15 12.57 10.08
C TYR A 34 -0.90 13.35 11.17
N ALA A 35 -2.07 13.89 10.82
CA ALA A 35 -2.91 14.68 11.71
C ALA A 35 -3.67 13.82 12.73
N PHE A 36 -4.14 12.64 12.31
CA PHE A 36 -4.85 11.68 13.17
C PHE A 36 -4.72 10.26 12.61
N ARG A 37 -5.17 9.26 13.38
CA ARG A 37 -5.17 7.84 13.01
C ARG A 37 -6.59 7.33 12.86
N PHE A 38 -6.84 6.45 11.88
CA PHE A 38 -8.14 5.81 11.68
C PHE A 38 -7.98 4.35 11.23
N ILE A 39 -9.09 3.61 11.26
CA ILE A 39 -9.19 2.24 10.75
C ILE A 39 -10.25 2.18 9.62
N ASP A 40 -10.09 1.25 8.69
CA ASP A 40 -10.92 1.12 7.50
C ASP A 40 -11.53 -0.30 7.43
N LEU A 41 -12.78 -0.43 7.87
CA LEU A 41 -13.48 -1.72 7.97
C LEU A 41 -14.46 -1.89 6.80
N PHE A 42 -14.50 -3.09 6.21
CA PHE A 42 -15.25 -3.37 4.98
C PHE A 42 -14.87 -2.39 3.87
N ALA A 43 -13.55 -2.19 3.73
CA ALA A 43 -12.96 -1.07 3.02
C ALA A 43 -13.24 -1.06 1.51
N GLY A 44 -13.60 -2.23 0.93
CA GLY A 44 -13.70 -2.42 -0.50
C GLY A 44 -12.41 -1.99 -1.19
N ILE A 45 -12.50 -0.98 -2.06
CA ILE A 45 -11.35 -0.39 -2.77
C ILE A 45 -10.85 0.93 -2.15
N GLY A 46 -11.34 1.28 -0.94
CA GLY A 46 -10.85 2.42 -0.15
C GLY A 46 -11.51 3.76 -0.48
N GLY A 47 -12.81 3.76 -0.79
CA GLY A 47 -13.54 5.00 -1.08
C GLY A 47 -13.58 5.97 0.11
N ILE A 48 -13.89 5.44 1.31
CA ILE A 48 -13.96 6.23 2.55
C ILE A 48 -12.56 6.69 2.98
N ARG A 49 -11.56 5.80 2.89
CA ARG A 49 -10.15 6.12 3.16
C ARG A 49 -9.67 7.37 2.43
N ARG A 50 -10.00 7.56 1.15
CA ARG A 50 -9.60 8.77 0.40
C ARG A 50 -10.07 10.06 1.06
N GLY A 51 -11.25 10.05 1.67
CA GLY A 51 -11.77 11.21 2.40
C GLY A 51 -10.90 11.55 3.62
N PHE A 52 -10.59 10.56 4.45
CA PHE A 52 -9.77 10.76 5.64
C PHE A 52 -8.30 11.09 5.32
N GLU A 53 -7.71 10.45 4.31
CA GLU A 53 -6.35 10.77 3.87
C GLU A 53 -6.25 12.20 3.30
N SER A 54 -7.31 12.71 2.65
CA SER A 54 -7.32 14.08 2.11
C SER A 54 -7.21 15.16 3.18
N ILE A 55 -7.58 14.84 4.42
CA ILE A 55 -7.47 15.72 5.59
C ILE A 55 -6.31 15.30 6.53
N GLY A 56 -5.36 14.50 6.03
CA GLY A 56 -4.13 14.14 6.75
C GLY A 56 -4.25 12.94 7.69
N GLY A 57 -5.26 12.09 7.54
CA GLY A 57 -5.42 10.87 8.33
C GLY A 57 -4.46 9.75 7.91
N GLN A 58 -3.93 9.00 8.88
CA GLN A 58 -3.21 7.74 8.68
C GLN A 58 -4.15 6.54 8.85
N CYS A 59 -4.26 5.68 7.83
CA CYS A 59 -4.92 4.39 7.99
C CYS A 59 -3.96 3.41 8.67
N VAL A 60 -4.29 2.94 9.88
CA VAL A 60 -3.41 2.06 10.68
C VAL A 60 -3.92 0.62 10.78
N PHE A 61 -5.12 0.37 10.25
CA PHE A 61 -5.70 -0.96 10.11
C PHE A 61 -6.72 -0.97 8.98
N THR A 62 -6.74 -2.04 8.18
CA THR A 62 -7.71 -2.24 7.10
C THR A 62 -8.24 -3.66 7.16
N SER A 63 -9.56 -3.82 7.04
CA SER A 63 -10.19 -5.12 6.88
C SER A 63 -11.06 -5.18 5.64
N GLU A 64 -10.80 -6.16 4.77
CA GLU A 64 -11.58 -6.42 3.56
C GLU A 64 -11.49 -7.89 3.15
N TRP A 65 -12.65 -8.53 3.00
CA TRP A 65 -12.74 -9.96 2.72
C TRP A 65 -12.57 -10.29 1.23
N ASN A 66 -12.96 -9.39 0.33
CA ASN A 66 -12.89 -9.60 -1.11
C ASN A 66 -11.46 -9.41 -1.62
N LYS A 67 -10.81 -10.52 -1.97
CA LYS A 67 -9.41 -10.53 -2.44
C LYS A 67 -9.17 -9.67 -3.69
N HIS A 68 -10.16 -9.51 -4.56
CA HIS A 68 -10.05 -8.64 -5.74
C HIS A 68 -10.14 -7.16 -5.37
N ALA A 69 -10.97 -6.83 -4.37
CA ALA A 69 -11.02 -5.49 -3.79
C ALA A 69 -9.69 -5.16 -3.10
N VAL A 70 -9.14 -6.07 -2.27
CA VAL A 70 -7.83 -5.93 -1.62
C VAL A 70 -6.71 -5.67 -2.63
N ARG A 71 -6.69 -6.38 -3.76
CA ARG A 71 -5.70 -6.14 -4.83
C ARG A 71 -5.79 -4.71 -5.36
N THR A 72 -7.01 -4.24 -5.62
CA THR A 72 -7.26 -2.88 -6.11
C THR A 72 -6.90 -1.84 -5.05
N TYR A 73 -7.22 -2.11 -3.80
CA TYR A 73 -6.89 -1.26 -2.66
C TYR A 73 -5.37 -1.05 -2.55
N LYS A 74 -4.60 -2.15 -2.49
CA LYS A 74 -3.12 -2.11 -2.37
C LYS A 74 -2.43 -1.46 -3.56
N ALA A 75 -3.03 -1.50 -4.74
CA ALA A 75 -2.49 -0.84 -5.93
C ALA A 75 -2.65 0.69 -5.90
N ASN A 76 -3.59 1.22 -5.11
CA ASN A 76 -3.93 2.64 -5.11
C ASN A 76 -3.59 3.37 -3.80
N HIS A 77 -3.49 2.64 -2.69
CA HIS A 77 -3.25 3.22 -1.37
C HIS A 77 -1.93 2.71 -0.79
N TYR A 78 -1.08 3.64 -0.35
CA TYR A 78 0.17 3.30 0.30
C TYR A 78 -0.11 2.64 1.66
N CYS A 79 0.39 1.42 1.87
CA CYS A 79 0.30 0.72 3.15
C CYS A 79 1.73 0.45 3.64
N ASP A 80 2.07 0.96 4.82
CA ASP A 80 3.36 0.67 5.43
C ASP A 80 3.38 -0.82 5.84
N PRO A 81 4.47 -1.57 5.58
CA PRO A 81 4.62 -2.94 6.06
C PRO A 81 4.38 -3.12 7.57
N GLY A 82 4.51 -2.06 8.37
CA GLY A 82 4.21 -2.08 9.81
C GLY A 82 2.71 -2.03 10.16
N ASP A 83 1.84 -1.64 9.23
CA ASP A 83 0.40 -1.53 9.47
C ASP A 83 -0.29 -2.89 9.30
N ALA A 84 -1.11 -3.27 10.30
CA ALA A 84 -1.85 -4.53 10.27
C ALA A 84 -2.98 -4.44 9.23
N SER A 85 -2.90 -5.20 8.15
CA SER A 85 -3.87 -5.13 7.04
C SER A 85 -4.40 -6.51 6.66
N PHE A 86 -5.60 -6.92 7.11
CA PHE A 86 -6.37 -8.07 6.59
C PHE A 86 -7.88 -7.93 6.88
#